data_AF-A0A917Y4Q4-F1
#
_entry.id   AF-A0A917Y4Q4-F1
#
_cell.length_a   1.000
_cell.length_b   1.000
_cell.length_c   1.000
_cell.angle_alpha   90.00
_cell.angle_beta   90.00
_cell.angle_gamma   90.00
#
_symmetry.space_group_name_H-M   'P 1'
#
loop_
_entity.id
_entity.type
_entity.pdbx_description
1 polymer ?
#
loop_
_entity_poly.entity_id
_entity_poly.type
_entity_poly.pdbx_seq_one_letter_code
_entity_poly.pdbx_strand_id
1 'polypeptide(L)' 'MATAKKPVTRRAAPVAEPAKCPDCKGTGEITETVRVGARKGRATTDQQAALCLTCLGAGQALD' A
#
# COMPACT_ATOMS: atom_id res chain seq x y z
N MET A 1 -17.03 -34.45 -43.20
CA MET A 1 -17.65 -33.27 -42.56
C MET A 1 -17.01 -33.09 -41.19
N ALA A 2 -16.11 -32.12 -41.02
CA ALA A 2 -15.43 -31.89 -39.74
C ALA A 2 -16.19 -30.82 -38.95
N THR A 3 -16.76 -31.20 -37.81
CA THR A 3 -17.53 -30.29 -36.94
C THR A 3 -16.57 -29.41 -36.14
N ALA A 4 -16.65 -28.10 -36.32
CA ALA A 4 -15.80 -27.13 -35.62
C ALA A 4 -16.13 -27.10 -34.11
N LYS A 5 -15.10 -27.26 -33.27
CA LYS A 5 -15.23 -27.16 -31.80
C LYS A 5 -15.24 -25.70 -31.38
N LYS A 6 -16.25 -25.31 -30.59
CA LYS A 6 -16.44 -23.95 -30.05
C LYS A 6 -15.30 -23.62 -29.07
N PRO A 7 -14.64 -22.44 -29.17
CA PRO A 7 -13.55 -22.09 -28.27
C PRO A 7 -14.09 -21.87 -26.84
N VAL A 8 -13.54 -22.63 -25.89
CA VAL A 8 -13.80 -22.42 -24.45
C VAL A 8 -12.98 -21.20 -24.03
N THR A 9 -13.65 -20.11 -23.68
CA THR A 9 -13.00 -18.96 -23.06
C THR A 9 -12.59 -19.36 -21.64
N ARG A 10 -11.28 -19.43 -21.37
CA ARG A 10 -10.79 -19.66 -20.01
C ARG A 10 -11.04 -18.40 -19.21
N ARG A 11 -11.79 -18.50 -18.12
CA ARG A 11 -11.92 -17.42 -17.13
C ARG A 11 -10.55 -17.21 -16.49
N ALA A 12 -10.09 -15.97 -16.44
CA ALA A 12 -8.87 -15.62 -15.72
C ALA A 12 -9.03 -15.97 -14.24
N ALA A 13 -7.96 -16.50 -13.64
CA ALA A 13 -7.94 -16.74 -12.20
C ALA A 13 -8.04 -15.40 -11.46
N PRO A 14 -8.69 -15.36 -10.28
CA PRO A 14 -8.70 -14.16 -9.45
C PRO A 14 -7.26 -13.81 -9.07
N VAL A 15 -6.86 -12.56 -9.34
CA VAL A 15 -5.59 -12.01 -8.85
C VAL A 15 -5.72 -11.90 -7.34
N ALA A 16 -4.80 -12.50 -6.59
CA ALA A 16 -4.77 -12.36 -5.15
C ALA A 16 -4.56 -10.87 -4.80
N GLU A 17 -5.40 -10.34 -3.92
CA GLU A 17 -5.21 -8.97 -3.43
C GLU A 17 -3.88 -8.92 -2.66
N PRO A 18 -3.04 -7.89 -2.91
CA PRO A 18 -1.77 -7.77 -2.22
C PRO A 18 -1.99 -7.57 -0.72
N ALA A 19 -1.16 -8.19 0.10
CA ALA A 19 -1.27 -8.10 1.55
C ALA A 19 -1.14 -6.64 2.01
N LYS A 20 -1.86 -6.26 3.07
CA LYS A 20 -1.74 -4.91 3.65
C LYS A 20 -0.36 -4.74 4.30
N CYS A 21 0.22 -3.55 4.17
CA CYS A 21 1.44 -3.20 4.88
C CYS A 21 1.20 -3.26 6.40
N PRO A 22 2.05 -3.96 7.19
CA PRO A 22 1.82 -4.16 8.62
C PRO A 22 1.93 -2.87 9.44
N ASP A 23 2.78 -1.92 9.01
CA ASP A 23 3.06 -0.71 9.78
C ASP A 23 1.98 0.35 9.65
N CYS A 24 1.53 0.62 8.42
CA CYS A 24 0.45 1.58 8.15
C CYS A 24 -0.93 0.91 8.02
N LYS A 25 -1.03 -0.41 8.10
CA LYS A 25 -2.28 -1.18 8.04
C LYS A 25 -3.11 -0.93 6.78
N GLY A 26 -2.48 -0.57 5.67
CA GLY A 26 -3.18 -0.28 4.42
C GLY A 26 -3.38 1.19 4.09
N THR A 27 -3.08 2.13 4.98
CA THR A 27 -3.33 3.56 4.73
C THR A 27 -2.29 4.21 3.82
N GLY A 28 -1.06 3.67 3.79
CA GLY A 28 0.08 4.30 3.10
C GLY A 28 0.75 5.42 3.90
N GLU A 29 0.16 5.82 5.03
CA GLU A 29 0.66 6.94 5.86
C GLU A 29 0.68 6.56 7.34
N ILE A 30 1.58 7.18 8.09
CA ILE A 30 1.69 7.08 9.54
C ILE A 30 1.48 8.44 10.19
N THR A 31 1.07 8.47 11.45
CA THR A 31 0.97 9.71 12.22
C THR A 31 2.32 10.02 12.85
N GLU A 32 2.86 11.20 12.56
CA GLU A 32 4.12 11.67 13.13
C GLU A 32 3.94 13.02 13.83
N THR A 33 4.70 13.25 14.91
CA THR A 33 4.71 14.53 15.62
C THR A 33 5.51 15.57 14.88
N VAL A 34 4.93 16.75 14.69
CA VAL A 34 5.61 17.87 14.04
C VAL A 34 6.79 18.31 14.90
N ARG A 35 7.97 18.46 14.29
CA ARG A 35 9.17 18.97 14.93
C ARG A 35 9.63 20.25 14.24
N VAL A 36 9.87 21.30 15.03
CA VAL A 36 10.27 22.62 14.52
C VAL A 36 11.68 23.00 14.97
N GLY A 37 12.44 23.68 14.12
CA GLY A 37 13.81 24.13 14.40
C GLY A 37 14.90 23.24 13.80
N ALA A 38 16.15 23.65 13.93
CA ALA A 38 17.27 22.97 13.29
C ALA A 38 17.60 21.61 13.95
N ARG A 39 18.24 20.72 13.17
CA ARG A 39 18.73 19.39 13.60
C ARG A 39 17.60 18.50 14.14
N LYS A 40 17.58 18.23 15.45
CA LYS A 40 16.61 17.32 16.08
C LYS A 40 15.24 17.96 16.28
N GLY A 41 15.16 19.28 16.14
CA GLY A 41 13.94 20.07 16.35
C GLY A 41 13.36 19.94 17.77
N ARG A 42 12.34 20.73 18.05
CA ARG A 42 11.49 20.62 19.23
C ARG A 42 10.16 20.00 18.81
N ALA A 43 9.73 18.95 19.51
CA ALA A 43 8.40 18.38 19.30
C ALA A 43 7.31 19.41 19.67
N THR A 44 6.30 19.54 18.81
CA THR A 44 5.07 20.30 19.12
C THR A 44 3.97 19.35 19.59
N THR A 45 2.81 19.90 19.91
CA THR A 45 1.59 19.12 20.22
C THR A 45 0.83 18.71 18.98
N ASP A 46 1.28 19.14 17.80
CA ASP A 46 0.62 18.91 16.53
C ASP A 46 1.08 17.59 15.91
N GLN A 47 0.17 16.96 15.19
CA GLN A 47 0.42 15.71 14.46
C GLN A 47 0.26 15.97 12.97
N GLN A 48 1.05 15.27 12.16
CA GLN A 48 0.97 15.29 10.70
C GLN A 48 0.92 13.87 10.15
N ALA A 49 0.33 13.73 8.96
CA ALA A 49 0.48 12.50 8.18
C ALA A 49 1.88 12.51 7.55
N ALA A 50 2.60 11.41 7.72
CA ALA A 50 3.89 11.17 7.10
C ALA A 50 3.81 9.92 6.21
N LEU A 51 4.60 9.90 5.15
CA LEU A 51 4.68 8.76 4.25
C LEU A 51 5.12 7.51 5.02
N CYS A 52 4.39 6.40 4.88
CA CYS A 52 4.85 5.12 5.42
C CYS A 52 6.05 4.64 4.61
N LEU A 53 7.23 4.64 5.24
CA LEU A 53 8.48 4.29 4.57
C LEU A 53 8.59 2.79 4.26
N THR A 54 7.84 1.94 4.96
CA THR A 54 7.84 0.49 4.73
C THR A 54 7.21 0.11 3.39
N CYS A 55 6.12 0.78 3.02
CA CYS A 55 5.42 0.53 1.74
C CYS A 55 5.56 1.67 0.74
N LEU A 56 6.36 2.69 1.06
CA LEU A 56 6.53 3.91 0.25
C LEU A 56 5.20 4.55 -0.16
N GLY A 57 4.21 4.56 0.75
CA GLY A 57 2.88 5.11 0.45
C GLY A 57 1.89 4.18 -0.25
N ALA A 58 2.29 2.99 -0.69
CA ALA A 58 1.41 2.10 -1.44
C ALA A 58 0.29 1.45 -0.60
N GLY A 59 0.45 1.39 0.72
CA GLY A 59 -0.50 0.72 1.63
C GLY A 59 -0.44 -0.81 1.59
N GLN A 60 0.11 -1.40 0.54
CA GLN A 60 0.37 -2.84 0.44
C GLN A 60 1.80 -3.20 0.86
N ALA A 61 1.99 -4.44 1.31
CA ALA A 61 3.32 -5.00 1.57
C ALA A 61 4.11 -5.00 0.25
N LEU A 62 5.39 -4.62 0.35
CA LEU A 62 6.35 -4.88 -0.72
C LEU A 62 6.77 -6.34 -0.55
N ASP A 63 6.37 -7.20 -1.50
CA ASP A 63 6.81 -8.60 -1.57
C ASP A 63 8.34 -8.71 -1.64
#